data_AF-A0A7C3DK27-F1
#
_entry.id   AF-A0A7C3DK27-F1
#
_cell.length_a   1.000
_cell.length_b   1.000
_cell.length_c   1.000
_cell.angle_alpha   90.00
_cell.angle_beta   90.00
_cell.angle_gamma   90.00
#
_symmetry.space_group_name_H-M   'P 1'
#
loop_
_entity.id
_entity.type
_entity.pdbx_description
1 polymer ?
#
loop_
_entity_poly.entity_id
_entity_poly.type
_entity_poly.pdbx_seq_one_letter_code
_entity_poly.pdbx_strand_id
1 'polypeptide(L)'
;MRPWPRLCASAFLLLLLAPAEASWRPPAGAAAVRQQLERLRVVGSVLMIAAHPDDENTAFLAWCAQRRKLRTAYLSLTRGEGGQNLIGTE
;
A
#
# COMPACT_ATOMS: atom_id res chain seq x y z
N MET A 1 37.64 21.33 30.71
CA MET A 1 36.96 20.02 30.54
C MET A 1 35.91 20.17 29.45
N ARG A 2 36.00 19.40 28.35
CA ARG A 2 35.13 19.57 27.17
C ARG A 2 33.76 18.90 27.42
N PRO A 3 32.63 19.63 27.47
CA PRO A 3 31.33 19.07 27.85
C PRO A 3 30.63 18.27 26.73
N TRP A 4 31.26 18.17 25.56
CA TRP A 4 30.72 17.52 24.36
C TRP A 4 30.07 16.13 24.57
N PRO A 5 30.66 15.18 25.34
CA PRO A 5 30.04 13.85 25.50
C PRO A 5 28.72 13.91 26.28
N ARG A 6 28.55 14.88 27.19
CA ARG A 6 27.31 15.03 27.97
C ARG A 6 26.19 15.58 27.11
N LEU A 7 26.50 16.51 26.20
CA LEU A 7 25.52 17.06 25.26
C LEU A 7 25.05 16.00 24.26
N CYS A 8 25.96 15.17 23.74
CA CYS A 8 25.60 14.04 22.86
C CYS A 8 24.73 12.99 23.57
N ALA A 9 25.06 12.64 24.82
CA ALA A 9 24.27 11.70 25.60
C ALA A 9 22.86 12.24 25.91
N SER A 10 22.74 13.52 26.26
CA SER A 10 21.45 14.18 26.49
C SER A 10 20.61 14.25 25.22
N ALA A 11 21.22 14.56 24.06
CA ALA A 11 20.52 14.58 22.78
C ALA A 11 20.04 13.19 22.34
N PHE A 12 20.85 12.16 22.56
CA PHE A 12 20.46 10.77 22.30
C PHE A 12 19.32 10.31 23.23
N LEU A 13 19.39 10.67 24.52
CA LEU A 13 18.31 10.38 25.47
C LEU A 13 17.00 11.11 25.08
N LEU A 14 17.09 12.37 24.64
CA LEU A 14 15.95 13.12 24.10
C LEU A 14 15.35 12.48 22.85
N LEU A 15 16.18 11.91 21.96
CA LEU A 15 15.72 11.18 20.77
C LEU A 15 15.01 9.88 21.14
N LEU A 16 15.50 9.16 22.15
CA LEU A 16 14.85 7.95 22.67
C LEU A 16 13.52 8.22 23.38
N LEU A 17 13.36 9.42 23.94
CA LEU A 17 12.14 9.87 24.62
C LEU A 17 11.14 10.53 23.67
N ALA A 18 11.45 10.64 22.37
CA ALA A 18 10.52 11.19 21.40
C ALA A 18 9.28 10.27 21.27
N PRO A 19 8.06 10.81 21.38
CA PRO A 19 6.86 10.01 21.20
C PRO A 19 6.82 9.45 19.77
N ALA A 20 6.65 8.14 19.65
CA ALA A 20 6.35 7.51 18.38
C ALA A 20 4.88 7.78 18.03
N GLU A 21 4.63 8.75 17.17
CA GLU A 21 3.30 8.94 16.58
C GLU A 21 2.95 7.71 15.75
N ALA A 22 1.95 6.95 16.20
CA ALA A 22 1.43 5.84 15.42
C ALA A 22 0.75 6.41 14.16
N SER A 23 1.22 6.01 12.98
CA SER A 23 0.66 6.44 11.69
C SER A 23 -0.71 5.83 11.36
N TRP A 24 -1.34 5.15 12.33
CA TRP A 24 -2.66 4.57 12.16
C TRP A 24 -3.72 5.67 12.05
N ARG A 25 -4.28 5.82 10.85
CA ARG A 25 -5.45 6.66 10.62
C ARG A 25 -6.69 5.78 10.65
N PRO A 26 -7.61 5.99 11.60
CA PRO A 26 -8.85 5.24 11.61
C PRO A 26 -9.65 5.53 10.33
N PRO A 27 -10.51 4.59 9.89
CA PRO A 27 -11.36 4.81 8.73
C PRO A 27 -12.27 6.02 8.97
N ALA A 28 -12.35 6.92 8.00
CA ALA A 28 -13.21 8.09 8.11
C ALA A 28 -14.69 7.68 7.99
N GLY A 29 -15.39 7.65 9.12
CA GLY A 29 -16.84 7.48 9.19
C GLY A 29 -17.35 6.04 9.29
N ALA A 30 -18.60 5.89 9.74
CA ALA A 30 -19.23 4.61 10.04
C ALA A 30 -19.31 3.66 8.83
N ALA A 31 -19.48 4.19 7.62
CA ALA A 31 -19.52 3.40 6.40
C ALA A 31 -18.18 2.71 6.11
N ALA A 32 -17.06 3.43 6.26
CA ALA A 32 -15.72 2.90 6.05
C ALA A 32 -15.37 1.83 7.10
N VAL A 33 -15.73 2.07 8.37
CA VAL A 33 -15.55 1.09 9.45
C VAL A 33 -16.36 -0.18 9.18
N ARG A 34 -17.64 -0.03 8.78
CA ARG A 34 -18.50 -1.18 8.42
C ARG A 34 -17.91 -1.99 7.28
N GLN A 35 -17.42 -1.34 6.22
CA GLN A 35 -16.80 -2.02 5.09
C GLN A 35 -15.56 -2.82 5.52
N GLN A 36 -14.73 -2.28 6.42
CA GLN A 36 -13.59 -3.00 6.96
C GLN A 36 -14.00 -4.19 7.83
N LEU A 37 -15.00 -4.03 8.70
CA LEU A 37 -15.54 -5.13 9.51
C LEU A 37 -16.09 -6.25 8.64
N GLU A 38 -16.79 -5.92 7.55
CA GLU A 38 -17.29 -6.91 6.60
C GLU A 38 -16.13 -7.62 5.87
N ARG A 39 -15.01 -6.95 5.63
CA ARG A 39 -13.81 -7.55 5.01
C ARG A 39 -13.09 -8.53 5.95
N LEU A 40 -13.13 -8.31 7.27
CA LEU A 40 -12.52 -9.23 8.25
C LEU A 40 -13.11 -10.65 8.19
N ARG A 41 -14.36 -10.80 7.73
CA ARG A 41 -15.03 -12.10 7.58
C ARG A 41 -14.66 -12.84 6.28
N VAL A 42 -13.88 -12.22 5.41
CA VAL A 42 -13.49 -12.77 4.10
C VAL A 42 -12.02 -13.17 4.13
N VAL A 43 -11.76 -14.48 4.08
CA VAL A 43 -10.41 -15.06 4.11
C VAL A 43 -9.85 -15.41 2.73
N GLY A 44 -10.62 -15.17 1.66
CA GLY A 44 -10.21 -15.47 0.29
C GLY A 44 -9.23 -14.45 -0.29
N SER A 45 -8.35 -14.92 -1.16
CA SER A 45 -7.41 -14.07 -1.92
C SER A 45 -7.42 -14.43 -3.41
N VAL A 46 -7.11 -13.45 -4.24
CA VAL A 46 -7.00 -13.56 -5.69
C VAL A 46 -5.71 -12.88 -6.13
N LEU A 47 -4.93 -13.60 -6.93
CA LEU A 47 -3.76 -13.06 -7.63
C LEU A 47 -3.99 -13.28 -9.13
N MET A 48 -4.13 -12.20 -9.88
CA MET A 48 -4.10 -12.24 -11.35
C MET A 48 -2.65 -12.07 -11.81
N ILE A 49 -2.19 -12.98 -12.67
CA ILE A 49 -0.84 -12.95 -13.23
C ILE A 49 -0.98 -12.76 -14.74
N ALA A 50 -0.23 -11.84 -15.31
CA ALA A 50 -0.19 -11.62 -16.75
C ALA A 50 1.20 -11.18 -17.24
N ALA A 51 1.40 -11.13 -18.55
CA ALA A 51 2.71 -10.89 -19.14
C ALA A 51 3.12 -9.41 -19.07
N HIS A 52 2.19 -8.53 -19.43
CA HIS A 52 2.41 -7.08 -19.53
C HIS A 52 1.47 -6.32 -18.60
N PRO A 53 1.82 -5.10 -18.15
CA PRO A 53 1.00 -4.34 -17.21
C PRO A 53 -0.42 -4.00 -17.72
N ASP A 54 -0.66 -4.03 -19.04
CA ASP A 54 -1.94 -3.73 -19.70
C ASP A 54 -2.85 -4.95 -19.93
N ASP A 55 -2.40 -6.16 -19.64
CA ASP A 55 -3.18 -7.40 -19.78
C ASP A 55 -4.24 -7.58 -18.66
N GLU A 56 -4.39 -6.60 -17.78
CA GLU A 56 -5.26 -6.65 -16.61
C GLU A 56 -6.76 -6.62 -16.95
N ASN A 57 -7.57 -7.37 -16.19
CA ASN A 57 -9.02 -7.23 -16.21
C ASN A 57 -9.46 -6.37 -15.01
N THR A 58 -9.46 -5.05 -15.19
CA THR A 58 -9.79 -4.09 -14.13
C THR A 58 -11.17 -4.31 -13.53
N ALA A 59 -12.16 -4.70 -14.35
CA ALA A 59 -13.52 -4.96 -13.90
C ALA A 59 -13.60 -6.16 -12.95
N PHE A 60 -12.92 -7.26 -13.30
CA PHE A 60 -12.81 -8.44 -12.46
C PHE A 60 -12.09 -8.13 -11.13
N LEU A 61 -10.94 -7.44 -11.19
CA LEU A 61 -10.17 -7.07 -10.01
C LEU A 61 -10.99 -6.17 -9.05
N ALA A 62 -11.71 -5.18 -9.60
CA ALA A 62 -12.59 -4.31 -8.83
C ALA A 62 -13.76 -5.09 -8.20
N TRP A 63 -14.36 -6.04 -8.94
CA TRP A 63 -15.42 -6.89 -8.41
C TRP A 63 -14.92 -7.76 -7.26
N CYS A 64 -13.76 -8.40 -7.40
CA CYS A 64 -13.12 -9.17 -6.34
C CYS A 64 -12.83 -8.31 -5.09
N ALA A 65 -12.26 -7.12 -5.29
CA ALA A 65 -11.85 -6.25 -4.18
C ALA A 65 -13.03 -5.58 -3.46
N GLN A 66 -14.03 -5.09 -4.21
CA GLN A 66 -15.10 -4.24 -3.66
C GLN A 66 -16.37 -5.03 -3.33
N ARG A 67 -16.82 -5.90 -4.25
CA ARG A 67 -18.06 -6.68 -4.05
C ARG A 67 -17.78 -7.91 -3.20
N ARG A 68 -16.73 -8.66 -3.53
CA ARG A 68 -16.38 -9.90 -2.83
C ARG A 68 -15.48 -9.68 -1.62
N LYS A 69 -14.88 -8.48 -1.47
CA LYS A 69 -13.97 -8.11 -0.37
C LYS A 69 -12.76 -9.04 -0.25
N LEU A 70 -12.37 -9.67 -1.35
CA LEU A 70 -11.21 -10.55 -1.42
C LEU A 70 -9.94 -9.70 -1.35
N ARG A 71 -8.86 -10.28 -0.81
CA ARG A 71 -7.53 -9.69 -0.98
C ARG A 71 -7.11 -9.91 -2.44
N THR A 72 -7.20 -8.86 -3.24
CA THR A 72 -6.91 -8.89 -4.67
C THR A 72 -5.55 -8.24 -4.95
N ALA A 73 -4.73 -8.90 -5.76
CA ALA A 73 -3.49 -8.36 -6.30
C ALA A 73 -3.34 -8.69 -7.79
N TYR A 74 -2.56 -7.88 -8.49
CA TYR A 74 -2.16 -8.09 -9.88
C TYR A 74 -0.63 -8.16 -9.96
N LEU A 75 -0.11 -9.10 -10.75
CA LEU A 75 1.31 -9.27 -10.99
C LEU A 75 1.56 -9.33 -12.50
N SER A 76 2.22 -8.30 -13.02
CA SER A 76 2.82 -8.33 -14.35
C SER A 76 4.21 -8.95 -14.28
N LEU A 77 4.52 -9.85 -15.21
CA LEU A 77 5.84 -10.48 -15.32
C LEU A 77 6.88 -9.56 -15.95
N THR A 78 6.44 -8.49 -16.62
CA THR A 78 7.30 -7.48 -17.22
C THR A 78 6.95 -6.07 -16.72
N ARG A 79 7.88 -5.12 -16.87
CA ARG A 79 7.59 -3.69 -16.61
C ARG A 79 6.79 -3.03 -17.75
N GLY A 80 6.59 -3.72 -18.87
CA GLY A 80 5.98 -3.14 -20.07
C GLY A 80 6.94 -2.37 -20.97
N GLU A 81 8.26 -2.60 -20.87
CA GLU A 81 9.29 -1.94 -21.70
C GLU A 81 9.14 -2.24 -23.21
N GLY A 82 8.43 -3.33 -23.56
CA GLY A 82 8.20 -3.73 -24.95
C GLY A 82 7.02 -3.02 -25.63
N GLY A 83 6.29 -2.16 -24.90
CA GLY A 83 5.17 -1.40 -25.45
C GLY A 83 5.65 -0.39 -26.47
N GLN A 84 5.28 -0.58 -27.74
CA GLN A 84 5.38 0.47 -28.76
C GLN A 84 4.36 1.56 -28.42
N ASN A 85 4.74 2.49 -27.55
CA ASN A 85 4.14 3.82 -27.62
C ASN A 85 4.61 4.41 -28.94
N LEU A 86 3.85 4.17 -30.00
CA LEU A 86 4.02 4.79 -31.30
C LEU A 86 4.00 6.30 -31.04
N ILE A 87 5.19 6.90 -30.96
CA ILE A 87 5.37 8.32 -31.19
C ILE A 87 5.05 8.49 -32.68
N GLY A 88 3.76 8.54 -32.98
CA GLY A 88 3.27 8.98 -34.26
C GLY A 88 3.71 10.42 -34.45
N THR A 89 4.16 10.74 -35.66
CA THR A 89 4.42 12.12 -36.08
C THR A 89 3.15 12.79 -36.59
N GLU A 90 2.00 12.50 -35.96
CA GLU A 90 0.74 13.21 -36.22
C GLU A 90 0.60 14.41 -35.31
#